data_AF-A0A2W7QK24-F1
#
_entry.id   AF-A0A2W7QK24-F1
#
_cell.length_a   1.000
_cell.length_b   1.000
_cell.length_c   1.000
_cell.angle_alpha   90.00
_cell.angle_beta   90.00
_cell.angle_gamma   90.00
#
_symmetry.space_group_name_H-M   'P 1'
#
loop_
_entity.id
_entity.type
_entity.pdbx_description
1 polymer ?
#
loop_
_entity_poly.entity_id
_entity_poly.type
_entity_poly.pdbx_seq_one_letter_code
_entity_poly.pdbx_strand_id
1 'polypeptide(L)'
;MLDSLVTSKTRIKLLLKFFSHANSGYLRSLAKEFDESTNSVRVELNRLTEAGLLVSQDEGKTKMYKANEGHPFFNEIKNMVSKFLGLDDLMERIVKRMGKVDKAYIVGDYAKGIDSGTVQMILIGKELDKEYLEFIKEKTYEKVQRKVDVSILDTDPGDIQGILVYGK
;
A
#
# COMPACT_ATOMS: atom_id res chain seq x y z
N MET A 1 1.91 -2.78 15.33
CA MET A 1 0.46 -2.70 15.63
C MET A 1 -0.40 -3.67 14.82
N LEU A 2 -0.29 -3.79 13.49
CA LEU A 2 -1.12 -4.76 12.73
C LEU A 2 -0.67 -6.22 12.97
N ASP A 3 0.61 -6.40 13.20
CA ASP A 3 1.29 -7.65 13.54
C ASP A 3 0.84 -8.27 14.88
N SER A 4 0.33 -7.45 15.81
CA SER A 4 -0.27 -7.98 17.04
C SER A 4 -1.67 -8.56 16.83
N LEU A 5 -2.35 -8.20 15.73
CA LEU A 5 -3.67 -8.72 15.37
C LEU A 5 -3.58 -9.85 14.35
N VAL A 6 -2.55 -9.81 13.48
CA VAL A 6 -2.35 -10.76 12.39
C VAL A 6 -0.97 -11.39 12.52
N THR A 7 -0.92 -12.67 12.88
CA THR A 7 0.34 -13.37 13.16
C THR A 7 1.17 -13.67 11.91
N SER A 8 0.53 -13.80 10.74
CA SER A 8 1.21 -14.10 9.48
C SER A 8 1.72 -12.83 8.81
N LYS A 9 3.04 -12.69 8.71
CA LYS A 9 3.69 -11.57 8.00
C LYS A 9 3.24 -11.48 6.53
N THR A 10 3.16 -12.63 5.86
CA THR A 10 2.65 -12.72 4.49
C THR A 10 1.22 -12.19 4.38
N ARG A 11 0.35 -12.55 5.33
CA ARG A 11 -1.03 -12.07 5.35
C ARG A 11 -1.09 -10.56 5.54
N ILE A 12 -0.28 -10.00 6.43
CA ILE A 12 -0.19 -8.55 6.60
C ILE A 12 0.14 -7.89 5.26
N LYS A 13 1.21 -8.32 4.59
CA LYS A 13 1.62 -7.75 3.29
C LYS A 13 0.51 -7.85 2.24
N LEU A 14 -0.19 -8.99 2.16
CA LEU A 14 -1.33 -9.16 1.25
C LEU A 14 -2.49 -8.23 1.59
N LEU A 15 -2.84 -8.07 2.88
CA LEU A 15 -3.89 -7.14 3.31
C LEU A 15 -3.51 -5.70 2.95
N LEU A 16 -2.28 -5.29 3.26
CA LEU A 16 -1.79 -3.96 2.91
C LEU A 16 -1.79 -3.74 1.39
N LYS A 17 -1.37 -4.73 0.60
CA LYS A 17 -1.40 -4.64 -0.87
C LYS A 17 -2.83 -4.48 -1.39
N PHE A 18 -3.74 -5.37 -1.05
CA PHE A 18 -5.06 -5.44 -1.68
C PHE A 18 -6.08 -4.44 -1.12
N PHE A 19 -5.92 -3.98 0.12
CA PHE A 19 -6.90 -3.10 0.77
C PHE A 19 -6.41 -1.65 0.96
N SER A 20 -5.22 -1.31 0.46
CA SER A 20 -4.73 0.08 0.45
C SER A 20 -5.28 0.90 -0.72
N HIS A 21 -5.45 0.27 -1.88
CA HIS A 21 -5.96 0.85 -3.12
C HIS A 21 -6.53 -0.25 -4.01
N ALA A 22 -7.04 0.09 -5.19
CA ALA A 22 -7.57 -0.85 -6.20
C ALA A 22 -6.47 -1.71 -6.86
N ASN A 23 -5.67 -2.38 -6.04
CA ASN A 23 -4.53 -3.19 -6.43
C ASN A 23 -4.94 -4.61 -6.84
N SER A 24 -4.19 -5.17 -7.77
CA SER A 24 -4.27 -6.58 -8.15
C SER A 24 -2.88 -7.20 -8.18
N GLY A 25 -2.81 -8.53 -8.17
CA GLY A 25 -1.52 -9.22 -8.28
C GLY A 25 -1.67 -10.70 -8.57
N TYR A 26 -0.61 -11.29 -9.12
CA TYR A 26 -0.50 -12.73 -9.31
C TYR A 26 0.60 -13.30 -8.43
N LEU A 27 0.49 -14.60 -8.13
CA LEU A 27 1.31 -15.31 -7.17
C LEU A 27 2.83 -15.04 -7.31
N ARG A 28 3.37 -15.12 -8.53
CA ARG A 28 4.82 -14.93 -8.76
C ARG A 28 5.26 -13.48 -8.57
N SER A 29 4.45 -12.51 -9.01
CA SER A 29 4.75 -11.08 -8.81
C SER A 29 4.70 -10.73 -7.32
N LEU A 30 3.68 -11.21 -6.59
CA LEU A 30 3.54 -10.97 -5.16
C LEU A 30 4.70 -11.60 -4.35
N ALA A 31 5.10 -12.83 -4.70
CA ALA A 31 6.26 -13.46 -4.06
C ALA A 31 7.55 -12.65 -4.26
N LYS A 32 7.76 -12.11 -5.47
CA LYS A 32 8.90 -11.24 -5.77
C LYS A 32 8.80 -9.89 -5.04
N GLU A 33 7.64 -9.25 -5.07
CA GLU A 33 7.38 -7.94 -4.44
C GLU A 33 7.60 -8.00 -2.92
N PHE A 34 7.19 -9.10 -2.28
CA PHE A 34 7.29 -9.25 -0.84
C PHE A 34 8.60 -9.88 -0.35
N ASP A 35 9.47 -10.28 -1.27
CA ASP A 35 10.67 -11.06 -1.00
C ASP A 35 10.36 -12.30 -0.14
N GLU A 36 9.38 -13.10 -0.59
CA GLU A 36 8.88 -14.26 0.13
C GLU A 36 8.78 -15.51 -0.75
N SER A 37 8.80 -16.68 -0.11
CA SER A 37 8.61 -17.93 -0.83
C SER A 37 7.24 -17.96 -1.52
N THR A 38 7.21 -18.47 -2.75
CA THR A 38 5.96 -18.65 -3.50
C THR A 38 4.96 -19.51 -2.72
N ASN A 39 5.43 -20.44 -1.88
CA ASN A 39 4.52 -21.27 -1.08
C ASN A 39 3.84 -20.49 0.04
N SER A 40 4.57 -19.63 0.75
CA SER A 40 4.01 -18.78 1.82
C SER A 40 2.89 -17.90 1.27
N VAL A 41 3.15 -17.23 0.13
CA VAL A 41 2.17 -16.36 -0.53
C VAL A 41 0.97 -17.16 -1.03
N ARG A 42 1.19 -18.35 -1.62
CA ARG A 42 0.10 -19.22 -2.09
C ARG A 42 -0.84 -19.63 -0.97
N VAL A 43 -0.29 -20.05 0.18
CA VAL A 43 -1.10 -20.50 1.32
C VAL A 43 -2.01 -19.37 1.81
N GLU A 44 -1.48 -18.16 1.96
CA GLU A 44 -2.29 -17.03 2.42
C GLU A 44 -3.27 -16.52 1.36
N LEU A 45 -2.90 -16.50 0.08
CA LEU A 45 -3.83 -16.17 -1.00
C LEU A 45 -5.02 -17.14 -1.02
N ASN A 46 -4.78 -18.44 -0.88
CA ASN A 46 -5.84 -19.44 -0.82
C ASN A 46 -6.73 -19.21 0.40
N ARG A 47 -6.16 -19.04 1.59
CA ARG A 47 -6.92 -18.76 2.83
C ARG A 47 -7.80 -17.51 2.71
N LEU A 48 -7.25 -16.42 2.17
CA LEU A 48 -8.00 -15.18 1.99
C LEU A 48 -9.09 -15.31 0.92
N THR A 49 -8.86 -16.12 -0.11
CA THR A 49 -9.88 -16.41 -1.15
C THR A 49 -10.99 -17.31 -0.61
N GLU A 50 -10.64 -18.35 0.15
CA GLU A 50 -11.59 -19.25 0.83
C GLU A 50 -12.45 -18.50 1.85
N ALA A 51 -11.87 -17.52 2.55
CA ALA A 51 -12.59 -16.62 3.45
C ALA A 51 -13.45 -15.57 2.72
N GLY A 52 -13.40 -15.51 1.39
CA GLY A 52 -14.14 -14.52 0.59
C GLY A 52 -13.58 -13.10 0.64
N LEU A 53 -12.42 -12.88 1.26
CA LEU A 53 -11.76 -11.57 1.34
C LEU A 53 -11.11 -11.15 0.03
N LEU A 54 -10.62 -12.12 -0.74
CA LEU A 54 -10.11 -11.92 -2.08
C LEU A 54 -10.99 -12.66 -3.09
N VAL A 55 -11.11 -12.09 -4.28
CA VAL A 55 -11.58 -12.83 -5.46
C VAL A 55 -10.40 -13.12 -6.37
N SER A 56 -10.51 -14.21 -7.11
CA SER A 56 -9.50 -14.60 -8.10
C SER A 56 -10.12 -14.88 -9.45
N GLN A 57 -9.46 -14.46 -10.52
CA GLN A 57 -9.87 -14.67 -11.90
C GLN A 57 -8.68 -15.17 -12.72
N ASP A 58 -8.95 -16.07 -13.66
CA ASP A 58 -7.93 -16.51 -14.61
C ASP A 58 -7.78 -15.48 -15.74
N GLU A 59 -6.56 -14.99 -15.94
CA GLU A 59 -6.14 -14.17 -17.07
C GLU A 59 -5.11 -14.97 -17.88
N GLY A 60 -5.62 -15.67 -18.90
CA GLY A 60 -4.83 -16.61 -19.70
C GLY A 60 -4.32 -17.77 -18.85
N LYS A 61 -3.01 -17.85 -18.64
CA LYS A 61 -2.35 -18.89 -17.82
C LYS A 61 -2.06 -18.43 -16.38
N THR A 62 -2.44 -17.21 -16.03
CA THR A 62 -2.10 -16.59 -14.75
C THR A 62 -3.37 -16.37 -13.94
N LYS A 63 -3.34 -16.78 -12.68
CA LYS A 63 -4.41 -16.48 -11.72
C LYS A 63 -4.15 -15.12 -11.08
N MET A 64 -5.04 -14.17 -11.34
CA MET A 64 -5.03 -12.83 -10.78
C MET A 64 -5.90 -12.76 -9.53
N TYR A 65 -5.45 -12.00 -8.54
CA TYR A 65 -6.14 -11.80 -7.26
C TYR A 65 -6.39 -10.31 -7.04
N LYS A 66 -7.53 -9.99 -6.42
CA LYS A 66 -7.89 -8.63 -5.98
C LYS A 66 -8.80 -8.70 -4.76
N ALA A 67 -8.91 -7.59 -4.02
CA ALA A 67 -9.84 -7.51 -2.90
C ALA A 67 -11.30 -7.72 -3.36
N ASN A 68 -12.09 -8.39 -2.54
CA ASN A 68 -13.51 -8.55 -2.76
C ASN A 68 -14.27 -7.34 -2.18
N GLU A 69 -14.57 -6.35 -3.01
CA GLU A 69 -15.33 -5.16 -2.59
C GLU A 69 -16.76 -5.47 -2.13
N GLY A 70 -17.31 -6.62 -2.53
CA GLY A 70 -18.63 -7.10 -2.10
C GLY A 70 -18.63 -7.81 -0.75
N HIS A 71 -17.47 -8.01 -0.11
CA HIS A 71 -17.38 -8.68 1.18
C HIS A 71 -17.87 -7.77 2.33
N PRO A 72 -18.66 -8.27 3.30
CA PRO A 72 -19.21 -7.45 4.38
C PRO A 72 -18.17 -6.66 5.19
N PHE A 73 -16.98 -7.23 5.37
CA PHE A 73 -15.88 -6.60 6.11
C PHE A 73 -14.90 -5.79 5.24
N PHE A 74 -15.20 -5.56 3.96
CA PHE A 74 -14.28 -4.90 3.05
C PHE A 74 -13.88 -3.50 3.54
N ASN A 75 -14.87 -2.69 3.94
CA ASN A 75 -14.64 -1.32 4.37
C ASN A 75 -13.88 -1.26 5.70
N GLU A 76 -14.16 -2.16 6.62
CA GLU A 76 -13.50 -2.27 7.93
C GLU A 76 -12.01 -2.58 7.75
N ILE A 77 -11.68 -3.55 6.88
CA ILE A 77 -10.30 -3.93 6.59
C ILE A 77 -9.59 -2.81 5.85
N LYS A 78 -10.23 -2.20 4.84
CA LYS A 78 -9.71 -1.03 4.13
C LYS A 78 -9.39 0.12 5.09
N ASN A 79 -10.30 0.45 5.99
CA ASN A 79 -10.10 1.51 6.99
C ASN A 79 -9.00 1.15 7.99
N MET A 80 -8.90 -0.11 8.40
CA MET A 80 -7.82 -0.59 9.27
C MET A 80 -6.46 -0.44 8.59
N VAL A 81 -6.35 -0.85 7.32
CA VAL A 81 -5.15 -0.69 6.50
C VAL A 81 -4.81 0.79 6.30
N SER A 82 -5.81 1.63 6.00
CA SER A 82 -5.63 3.08 5.85
C SER A 82 -5.03 3.72 7.09
N LYS A 83 -5.59 3.40 8.27
CA LYS A 83 -5.07 3.87 9.57
C LYS A 83 -3.67 3.35 9.86
N PHE A 84 -3.41 2.08 9.56
CA PHE A 84 -2.08 1.50 9.76
C PHE A 84 -1.03 2.18 8.90
N LEU A 85 -1.34 2.48 7.64
CA LEU A 85 -0.44 3.15 6.70
C LEU A 85 -0.40 4.68 6.91
N GLY A 86 -1.31 5.24 7.70
CA GLY A 86 -1.45 6.69 7.89
C GLY A 86 -2.04 7.41 6.67
N LEU A 87 -2.74 6.70 5.79
CA LEU A 87 -3.21 7.24 4.50
C LEU A 87 -4.27 8.33 4.66
N ASP A 88 -5.14 8.25 5.67
CA ASP A 88 -6.24 9.20 5.87
C ASP A 88 -5.75 10.65 5.93
N ASP A 89 -4.72 10.94 6.73
CA ASP A 89 -4.12 12.26 6.86
C ASP A 89 -3.14 12.59 5.73
N LEU A 90 -2.33 11.62 5.31
CA LEU A 90 -1.27 11.83 4.32
C LEU A 90 -1.85 12.18 2.95
N MET A 91 -2.85 11.42 2.49
CA MET A 91 -3.45 11.61 1.17
C MET A 91 -4.15 12.96 1.03
N GLU A 92 -4.85 13.40 2.07
CA GLU A 92 -5.50 14.71 2.06
C GLU A 92 -4.48 15.87 2.02
N ARG A 93 -3.40 15.77 2.78
CA ARG A 93 -2.42 16.86 2.94
C ARG A 93 -1.43 16.95 1.80
N ILE A 94 -0.94 15.81 1.35
CA ILE A 94 0.15 15.69 0.37
C ILE A 94 -0.45 15.73 -1.04
N VAL A 95 -1.36 14.81 -1.35
CA VAL A 95 -1.81 14.60 -2.73
C VAL A 95 -2.76 15.69 -3.23
N LYS A 96 -3.65 16.23 -2.40
CA LYS A 96 -4.57 17.30 -2.84
C LYS A 96 -3.90 18.67 -3.05
N ARG A 97 -2.74 18.92 -2.41
CA ARG A 97 -2.12 20.26 -2.36
C ARG A 97 -0.76 20.36 -3.05
N MET A 98 -0.11 19.23 -3.38
CA MET A 98 1.16 19.22 -4.12
C MET A 98 1.01 19.45 -5.63
N GLY A 99 -0.21 19.64 -6.13
CA GLY A 99 -0.49 19.77 -7.55
C GLY A 99 -0.94 18.45 -8.17
N LYS A 100 -0.55 18.20 -9.43
CA LYS A 100 -0.98 17.01 -10.17
C LYS A 100 -0.08 15.82 -9.88
N VAL A 101 -0.36 15.13 -8.77
CA VAL A 101 0.21 13.81 -8.49
C VAL A 101 -0.44 12.79 -9.42
N ASP A 102 0.37 12.04 -10.16
CA ASP A 102 -0.07 10.97 -11.04
C ASP A 102 -0.20 9.65 -10.26
N LYS A 103 0.79 9.33 -9.41
CA LYS A 103 0.79 8.14 -8.54
C LYS A 103 1.45 8.41 -7.20
N ALA A 104 1.06 7.64 -6.17
CA ALA A 104 1.77 7.62 -4.90
C ALA A 104 1.98 6.19 -4.41
N TYR A 105 3.16 5.91 -3.87
CA TYR A 105 3.55 4.62 -3.32
C TYR A 105 4.02 4.76 -1.89
N ILE A 106 3.62 3.85 -1.02
CA ILE A 106 4.30 3.62 0.26
C ILE A 106 5.38 2.56 0.06
N VAL A 107 6.58 2.85 0.55
CA VAL A 107 7.77 1.98 0.45
C VAL A 107 8.34 1.69 1.84
N GLY A 108 9.38 0.86 1.89
CA GLY A 108 10.10 0.57 3.12
C GLY A 108 9.33 -0.29 4.11
N ASP A 109 9.46 0.02 5.41
CA ASP A 109 8.96 -0.82 6.50
C ASP A 109 7.45 -0.98 6.49
N TYR A 110 6.71 0.10 6.26
CA TYR A 110 5.24 0.04 6.21
C TYR A 110 4.73 -0.78 5.04
N ALA A 111 5.41 -0.75 3.88
CA ALA A 111 5.10 -1.63 2.76
C ALA A 111 5.30 -3.12 3.10
N LYS A 112 6.18 -3.41 4.07
CA LYS A 112 6.45 -4.75 4.61
C LYS A 112 5.58 -5.11 5.81
N GLY A 113 4.72 -4.20 6.28
CA GLY A 113 3.88 -4.39 7.46
C GLY A 113 4.56 -4.15 8.79
N ILE A 114 5.72 -3.48 8.79
CA ILE A 114 6.48 -3.12 9.98
C ILE A 114 6.16 -1.66 10.33
N ASP A 115 5.71 -1.42 11.56
CA ASP A 115 5.42 -0.07 12.07
C ASP A 115 6.71 0.53 12.66
N SER A 116 7.53 1.16 11.82
CA SER A 116 8.82 1.75 12.24
C SER A 116 8.69 3.21 12.72
N GLY A 117 7.48 3.78 12.69
CA GLY A 117 7.23 5.18 13.01
C GLY A 117 7.64 6.17 11.90
N THR A 118 8.28 5.70 10.83
CA THR A 118 8.60 6.51 9.63
C THR A 118 7.89 5.97 8.40
N VAL A 119 6.91 6.70 7.88
CA VAL A 119 6.24 6.38 6.62
C VAL A 119 7.07 6.93 5.47
N GLN A 120 7.56 6.05 4.61
CA GLN A 120 8.33 6.42 3.42
C GLN A 120 7.41 6.39 2.20
N MET A 121 7.38 7.47 1.43
CA MET A 121 6.49 7.66 0.29
C MET A 121 7.25 8.12 -0.95
N ILE A 122 6.84 7.59 -2.10
CA ILE A 122 7.27 8.08 -3.42
C ILE A 122 6.06 8.69 -4.12
N LEU A 123 6.20 9.94 -4.55
CA LEU A 123 5.21 10.65 -5.35
C LEU A 123 5.69 10.76 -6.79
N ILE A 124 4.80 10.46 -7.72
CA ILE A 124 5.06 10.59 -9.16
C ILE A 124 4.28 11.79 -9.69
N GLY A 125 4.95 12.73 -10.35
CA GLY A 125 4.34 13.86 -11.03
C GLY A 125 5.37 14.89 -11.49
N LYS A 126 5.13 15.51 -12.65
CA LYS A 126 6.11 16.42 -13.31
C LYS A 126 6.21 17.81 -12.68
N GLU A 127 5.14 18.28 -12.07
CA GLU A 127 5.02 19.67 -11.58
C GLU A 127 4.56 19.67 -10.12
N LEU A 128 5.26 18.89 -9.29
CA LEU A 128 4.96 18.85 -7.86
C LEU A 128 5.63 20.01 -7.12
N ASP A 129 4.87 20.65 -6.23
CA ASP A 129 5.34 21.75 -5.41
C ASP A 129 6.31 21.26 -4.32
N LYS A 130 7.61 21.48 -4.56
CA LYS A 130 8.70 21.08 -3.65
C LYS A 130 8.78 21.95 -2.40
N GLU A 131 8.40 23.22 -2.47
CA GLU A 131 8.40 24.12 -1.31
C GLU A 131 7.29 23.73 -0.34
N TYR A 132 6.11 23.42 -0.88
CA TYR A 132 5.01 22.88 -0.10
C TYR A 132 5.35 21.53 0.53
N LEU A 133 6.13 20.68 -0.15
CA LEU A 133 6.58 19.41 0.43
C LEU A 133 7.43 19.61 1.69
N GLU A 134 8.40 20.53 1.65
CA GLU A 134 9.25 20.81 2.83
C GLU A 134 8.42 21.38 3.98
N PHE A 135 7.48 22.29 3.71
CA PHE A 135 6.53 22.79 4.70
C PHE A 135 5.69 21.66 5.35
N ILE A 136 5.26 20.69 4.55
CA ILE A 136 4.47 19.55 5.01
C ILE A 136 5.30 18.55 5.82
N LYS A 137 6.57 18.33 5.47
CA LYS A 137 7.46 17.46 6.26
C LYS A 137 7.58 17.96 7.70
N GLU A 138 7.72 19.27 7.90
CA GLU A 138 7.77 19.88 9.24
C GLU A 138 6.42 19.77 9.97
N LYS A 139 5.31 20.15 9.32
CA LYS A 139 3.97 20.19 9.94
C LYS A 139 3.33 18.82 10.18
N THR A 140 3.63 17.83 9.35
CA THR A 140 3.02 16.49 9.44
C THR A 140 3.60 15.70 10.61
N TYR A 141 4.88 15.91 10.91
CA TYR A 141 5.53 15.35 12.08
C TYR A 141 4.81 15.75 13.38
N GLU A 142 4.37 17.00 13.49
CA GLU A 142 3.69 17.53 14.69
C GLU A 142 2.30 16.93 14.92
N LYS A 143 1.59 16.53 13.86
CA LYS A 143 0.17 16.12 13.95
C LYS A 143 -0.06 14.62 13.90
N VAL A 144 0.74 13.89 13.12
CA VAL A 144 0.50 12.46 12.85
C VAL A 144 1.30 11.56 13.81
N GLN A 145 2.14 12.14 14.69
CA GLN A 145 3.08 11.41 15.56
C GLN A 145 3.96 10.40 14.81
N ARG A 146 4.10 10.56 13.49
CA ARG A 146 4.88 9.71 12.62
C ARG A 146 5.72 10.59 11.72
N LYS A 147 6.98 10.19 11.53
CA LYS A 147 7.84 10.84 10.55
C LYS A 147 7.39 10.45 9.16
N VAL A 148 7.39 11.41 8.25
CA VAL A 148 7.04 11.17 6.84
C VAL A 148 8.24 11.56 6.01
N ASP A 149 8.77 10.60 5.28
CA ASP A 149 9.85 10.82 4.32
C ASP A 149 9.28 10.68 2.91
N VAL A 150 9.47 11.69 2.08
CA VAL A 150 8.83 11.78 0.77
C VAL A 150 9.89 12.06 -0.28
N SER A 151 9.91 11.20 -1.30
CA SER A 151 10.70 11.38 -2.52
C SER A 151 9.77 11.67 -3.69
N ILE A 152 10.21 12.55 -4.60
CA ILE A 152 9.47 12.92 -5.81
C ILE A 152 10.20 12.37 -7.02
N LEU A 153 9.45 11.76 -7.96
CA LEU A 153 9.93 11.39 -9.28
C LEU A 153 9.01 12.00 -10.34
N ASP A 154 9.56 12.41 -11.48
CA ASP A 154 8.76 12.95 -12.58
C ASP A 154 7.98 11.85 -13.32
N THR A 155 8.51 10.62 -13.32
CA THR A 155 7.95 9.46 -14.04
C THR A 155 8.11 8.17 -13.24
N ASP A 156 7.15 7.27 -13.36
CA ASP A 156 7.17 5.94 -12.73
C ASP A 156 8.20 5.02 -13.44
N PRO A 157 9.23 4.52 -12.74
CA PRO A 157 10.23 3.63 -13.33
C PRO A 157 9.70 2.20 -13.57
N GLY A 158 8.54 1.83 -13.01
CA GLY A 158 7.88 0.54 -13.23
C GLY A 158 8.39 -0.62 -12.37
N ASP A 159 9.43 -0.41 -11.57
CA ASP A 159 10.04 -1.41 -10.68
C ASP A 159 10.00 -1.02 -9.20
N ILE A 160 9.20 -0.01 -8.85
CA ILE A 160 9.02 0.44 -7.46
C ILE A 160 8.53 -0.73 -6.60
N GLN A 161 9.35 -1.13 -5.63
CA GLN A 161 8.97 -2.10 -4.61
C GLN A 161 8.19 -1.38 -3.50
N GLY A 162 6.88 -1.31 -3.68
CA GLY A 162 6.00 -0.62 -2.74
C GLY A 162 4.53 -0.89 -3.00
N ILE A 163 3.72 -0.34 -2.12
CA ILE A 163 2.26 -0.43 -2.19
C ILE A 163 1.77 0.84 -2.87
N LEU A 164 1.12 0.69 -4.03
CA LEU A 164 0.42 1.79 -4.68
C LEU A 164 -0.78 2.19 -3.81
N VAL A 165 -0.84 3.47 -3.44
CA VAL A 165 -1.88 4.03 -2.56
C VAL A 165 -2.70 5.13 -3.24
N TYR A 166 -2.30 5.57 -4.43
CA TYR A 166 -3.01 6.55 -5.25
C TYR A 166 -2.57 6.49 -6.71
N GLY A 167 -3.47 6.84 -7.62
CA GLY A 167 -3.23 6.84 -9.07
C GLY A 167 -3.78 5.61 -9.77
N LYS A 168 -3.58 5.53 -11.09
CA LYS A 168 -3.90 4.36 -11.94
C LYS A 168 -2.63 3.74 -12.48
#